data_AF-A0A2E3C0F9-F1
#
_entry.id   AF-A0A2E3C0F9-F1
#
_cell.length_a   1.000
_cell.length_b   1.000
_cell.length_c   1.000
_cell.angle_alpha   90.00
_cell.angle_beta   90.00
_cell.angle_gamma   90.00
#
_symmetry.space_group_name_H-M   'P 1'
#
loop_
_entity.id
_entity.type
_entity.pdbx_description
1 polymer ?
#
loop_
_entity_poly.entity_id
_entity_poly.type
_entity_poly.pdbx_seq_one_letter_code
_entity_poly.pdbx_strand_id
1 'polypeptide(L)'
;MKKHDSKYISFDQFRDFQLEMMKKQEKKEKKMMDHQINIIEKIVKKNDTTTNNITNNQTVYNYIVNNIKPSTNIHNELEKPLTTEEIDYISSNPPLEGIYFFINNRFLKDKSDNEKILVCCDVARNKYYYFGKDNKWHLDMKLKYFFHQVHDKLSSIYIKPIEFDTIEYDKKNFLLQVKKQIDGYDGLNKTLKDKPTQLLNKMKTVTLINK
;
A
#
# COMPACT_ATOMS: atom_id res chain seq x y z
N MET A 1 -35.27 62.94 -44.50
CA MET A 1 -35.96 61.63 -44.54
C MET A 1 -34.93 60.55 -44.84
N LYS A 2 -34.63 59.66 -43.87
CA LYS A 2 -33.82 58.45 -44.14
C LYS A 2 -34.80 57.32 -44.48
N LYS A 3 -34.75 56.81 -45.71
CA LYS A 3 -35.50 55.61 -46.11
C LYS A 3 -34.99 54.43 -45.28
N HIS A 4 -35.89 53.81 -44.52
CA HIS A 4 -35.63 52.50 -43.92
C HIS A 4 -35.86 51.45 -45.01
N ASP A 5 -34.78 50.91 -45.56
CA ASP A 5 -34.84 49.74 -46.44
C ASP A 5 -35.25 48.52 -45.61
N SER A 6 -36.51 48.12 -45.74
CA SER A 6 -37.02 46.86 -45.22
C SER A 6 -36.47 45.72 -46.09
N LYS A 7 -35.48 44.99 -45.58
CA LYS A 7 -35.01 43.74 -46.18
C LYS A 7 -36.02 42.64 -45.89
N TYR A 8 -36.95 42.41 -46.83
CA TYR A 8 -37.77 41.20 -46.84
C TYR A 8 -36.90 39.99 -47.21
N ILE A 9 -36.88 38.99 -46.34
CA ILE A 9 -36.24 37.70 -46.59
C ILE A 9 -37.22 36.85 -47.40
N SER A 10 -36.75 36.22 -48.48
CA SER A 10 -37.61 35.34 -49.29
C SER A 10 -37.97 34.06 -48.54
N PHE A 11 -39.10 33.44 -48.90
CA PHE A 11 -39.50 32.16 -48.30
C PHE A 11 -38.42 31.07 -48.47
N ASP A 12 -37.72 31.03 -49.60
CA ASP A 12 -36.60 30.11 -49.81
C ASP A 12 -35.43 30.38 -48.86
N GLN A 13 -35.07 31.65 -48.62
CA GLN A 13 -34.03 32.00 -47.64
C GLN A 13 -34.43 31.61 -46.21
N PHE A 14 -35.72 31.74 -45.85
CA PHE A 14 -36.22 31.27 -44.56
C PHE A 14 -36.21 29.75 -44.43
N ARG A 15 -36.63 29.02 -45.48
CA ARG A 15 -36.60 27.56 -45.54
C ARG A 15 -35.18 27.01 -45.40
N ASP A 16 -34.22 27.60 -46.12
CA ASP A 16 -32.83 27.18 -46.11
C ASP A 16 -32.18 27.43 -44.74
N PHE A 17 -32.51 28.54 -44.07
CA PHE A 17 -32.11 28.81 -42.70
C PHE A 17 -32.64 27.76 -41.70
N GLN A 18 -33.92 27.38 -41.82
CA GLN A 18 -34.51 26.33 -40.97
C GLN A 18 -33.82 24.97 -41.18
N LEU A 19 -33.55 24.60 -42.44
CA LEU A 19 -32.80 23.39 -42.79
C LEU A 19 -31.37 23.38 -42.21
N GLU A 20 -30.69 24.53 -42.25
CA GLU A 20 -29.34 24.66 -41.67
C GLU A 20 -29.38 24.51 -40.14
N MET A 21 -30.39 25.08 -39.48
CA MET A 21 -30.59 24.97 -38.03
C MET A 21 -30.88 23.53 -37.61
N MET A 22 -31.74 22.81 -38.34
CA MET A 22 -32.03 21.39 -38.09
C MET A 22 -30.77 20.53 -38.24
N LYS A 23 -29.99 20.71 -39.32
CA LYS A 23 -28.72 19.99 -39.52
C LYS A 23 -27.69 20.27 -38.41
N LYS A 24 -27.64 21.51 -37.92
CA LYS A 24 -26.76 21.87 -36.78
C LYS A 24 -27.21 21.20 -35.48
N GLN A 25 -28.51 21.07 -35.27
CA GLN A 25 -29.08 20.41 -34.10
C GLN A 25 -28.81 18.90 -34.12
N GLU A 26 -29.08 18.22 -35.24
CA GLU A 26 -28.75 16.80 -35.41
C GLU A 26 -27.26 16.51 -35.17
N LYS A 27 -26.37 17.39 -35.66
CA LYS A 27 -24.92 17.24 -35.46
C LYS A 27 -24.52 17.40 -33.99
N LYS A 28 -25.22 18.24 -33.22
CA LYS A 28 -25.00 18.38 -31.77
C LYS A 28 -25.50 17.14 -31.03
N GLU A 29 -26.69 16.66 -31.36
CA GLU A 29 -27.28 15.48 -30.74
C GLU A 29 -26.43 14.23 -30.99
N LYS A 30 -25.94 14.04 -32.21
CA LYS A 30 -25.01 12.96 -32.54
C LYS A 30 -23.73 13.00 -31.71
N LYS A 31 -23.12 14.18 -31.57
CA LYS A 31 -21.92 14.35 -30.70
C LYS A 31 -22.21 14.04 -29.23
N MET A 32 -23.39 14.38 -28.75
CA MET A 32 -23.80 14.11 -27.37
C MET A 32 -24.00 12.59 -27.15
N MET A 33 -24.60 11.91 -28.13
CA MET A 33 -24.77 10.46 -28.12
C MET A 33 -23.42 9.74 -28.18
N ASP A 34 -22.50 10.15 -29.06
CA ASP A 34 -21.14 9.59 -29.14
C ASP A 34 -20.37 9.78 -27.81
N HIS A 35 -20.60 10.90 -27.12
CA HIS A 35 -20.01 11.16 -25.81
C HIS A 35 -20.57 10.22 -24.73
N GLN A 36 -21.89 10.00 -24.72
CA GLN A 36 -22.55 9.07 -23.80
C GLN A 36 -22.09 7.62 -24.04
N ILE A 37 -21.99 7.19 -25.30
CA ILE A 37 -21.47 5.87 -25.67
C ILE A 37 -20.04 5.69 -25.14
N ASN A 38 -19.16 6.67 -25.34
CA ASN A 38 -17.79 6.64 -24.82
C ASN A 38 -17.72 6.55 -23.28
N ILE A 39 -18.64 7.20 -22.57
CA ILE A 39 -18.71 7.10 -21.10
C ILE A 39 -19.15 5.68 -20.70
N ILE A 40 -20.18 5.14 -21.34
CA ILE A 40 -20.69 3.78 -21.07
C ILE A 40 -19.59 2.75 -21.33
N GLU A 41 -18.87 2.84 -22.45
CA GLU A 41 -17.75 1.94 -22.76
C GLU A 41 -16.63 1.99 -21.71
N LYS A 42 -16.31 3.19 -21.19
CA LYS A 42 -15.34 3.36 -20.11
C LYS A 42 -15.80 2.74 -18.78
N ILE A 43 -17.10 2.79 -18.49
CA ILE A 43 -17.69 2.18 -17.29
C ILE A 43 -17.68 0.65 -17.42
N VAL A 44 -18.08 0.11 -18.57
CA VAL A 44 -18.09 -1.33 -18.83
C VAL A 44 -16.67 -1.92 -18.72
N LYS A 45 -15.67 -1.29 -19.35
CA LYS A 45 -14.26 -1.70 -19.23
C LYS A 45 -13.72 -1.68 -17.79
N LYS A 46 -14.19 -0.75 -16.95
CA LYS A 46 -13.85 -0.70 -15.52
C LYS A 46 -14.52 -1.82 -14.72
N ASN A 47 -15.72 -2.24 -15.09
CA ASN A 47 -16.42 -3.32 -14.39
C ASN A 47 -15.79 -4.68 -14.68
N ASP A 48 -15.36 -4.95 -15.91
CA ASP A 48 -14.68 -6.22 -16.26
C ASP A 48 -13.36 -6.42 -15.51
N THR A 49 -12.64 -5.34 -15.24
CA THR A 49 -11.42 -5.37 -14.41
C THR A 49 -11.71 -5.54 -12.93
N THR A 50 -12.89 -5.15 -12.46
CA THR A 50 -13.28 -5.25 -11.05
C THR A 50 -13.73 -6.68 -10.72
N THR A 51 -14.49 -7.33 -11.61
CA THR A 51 -15.01 -8.70 -11.42
C THR A 51 -13.88 -9.74 -11.44
N ASN A 52 -12.91 -9.63 -12.36
CA ASN A 52 -11.76 -10.54 -12.41
C ASN A 52 -10.86 -10.47 -11.16
N ASN A 53 -10.75 -9.29 -10.54
CA ASN A 53 -9.98 -9.11 -9.32
C ASN A 53 -10.66 -9.71 -8.08
N ILE A 54 -11.99 -9.70 -8.00
CA ILE A 54 -12.72 -10.27 -6.86
C ILE A 54 -12.61 -11.81 -6.85
N THR A 55 -12.77 -12.46 -8.00
CA THR A 55 -12.66 -13.92 -8.14
C THR A 55 -11.25 -14.42 -7.83
N ASN A 56 -10.20 -13.72 -8.31
CA ASN A 56 -8.82 -14.09 -8.02
C ASN A 56 -8.46 -13.96 -6.52
N ASN A 57 -8.95 -12.92 -5.83
CA ASN A 57 -8.65 -12.71 -4.41
C ASN A 57 -9.29 -13.77 -3.50
N GLN A 58 -10.52 -14.20 -3.80
CA GLN A 58 -11.16 -15.29 -3.08
C GLN A 58 -10.42 -16.62 -3.31
N THR A 59 -9.92 -16.83 -4.53
CA THR A 59 -9.17 -18.03 -4.92
C THR A 59 -7.79 -18.10 -4.26
N VAL A 60 -7.12 -16.97 -4.05
CA VAL A 60 -5.85 -16.92 -3.30
C VAL A 60 -6.06 -17.12 -1.80
N TYR A 61 -7.08 -16.49 -1.20
CA TYR A 61 -7.41 -16.72 0.21
C TYR A 61 -7.78 -18.19 0.48
N ASN A 62 -8.64 -18.78 -0.35
CA ASN A 62 -9.02 -20.19 -0.22
C ASN A 62 -7.79 -21.10 -0.36
N TYR A 63 -6.86 -20.77 -1.26
CA TYR A 63 -5.60 -21.50 -1.39
C TYR A 63 -4.78 -21.45 -0.10
N ILE A 64 -4.60 -20.26 0.49
CA ILE A 64 -3.83 -20.06 1.73
C ILE A 64 -4.43 -20.89 2.87
N VAL A 65 -5.74 -20.78 3.11
CA VAL A 65 -6.42 -21.48 4.21
C VAL A 65 -6.34 -23.00 4.05
N ASN A 66 -6.40 -23.51 2.81
CA ASN A 66 -6.43 -24.94 2.57
C ASN A 66 -5.04 -25.58 2.51
N ASN A 67 -4.03 -24.87 2.01
CA ASN A 67 -2.73 -25.47 1.67
C ASN A 67 -1.55 -24.98 2.53
N ILE A 68 -1.67 -23.84 3.20
CA ILE A 68 -0.60 -23.27 4.02
C ILE A 68 -0.98 -23.48 5.48
N LYS A 69 -0.18 -24.29 6.17
CA LYS A 69 -0.44 -24.75 7.54
C LYS A 69 0.79 -24.48 8.39
N PRO A 70 1.06 -23.20 8.70
CA PRO A 70 2.29 -22.86 9.39
C PRO A 70 2.34 -23.49 10.78
N SER A 71 3.51 -23.99 11.14
CA SER A 71 3.82 -24.53 12.47
C SER A 71 3.87 -23.47 13.59
N THR A 72 3.92 -22.18 13.23
CA THR A 72 4.03 -21.04 14.15
C THR A 72 3.17 -19.87 13.67
N ASN A 73 3.01 -18.84 14.49
CA ASN A 73 2.25 -17.63 14.16
C ASN A 73 3.08 -16.37 14.48
N ILE A 74 2.63 -15.21 13.98
CA ILE A 74 3.41 -13.97 14.16
C ILE A 74 3.61 -13.59 15.63
N HIS A 75 2.64 -13.91 16.50
CA HIS A 75 2.69 -13.57 17.92
C HIS A 75 3.75 -14.41 18.65
N ASN A 76 3.81 -15.72 18.37
CA ASN A 76 4.84 -16.60 18.91
C ASN A 76 6.25 -16.15 18.48
N GLU A 77 6.42 -15.74 17.22
CA GLU A 77 7.71 -15.24 16.72
C GLU A 77 8.10 -13.88 17.34
N LEU A 78 7.13 -13.04 17.68
CA LEU A 78 7.35 -11.76 18.36
C LEU A 78 7.61 -11.92 19.87
N GLU A 79 7.05 -12.95 20.51
CA GLU A 79 7.28 -13.23 21.93
C GLU A 79 8.74 -13.62 22.20
N LYS A 80 9.41 -14.30 21.25
CA LYS A 80 10.83 -14.66 21.36
C LYS A 80 11.70 -13.43 21.68
N PRO A 81 12.64 -13.49 22.65
CA PRO A 81 13.51 -12.37 22.99
C PRO A 81 14.36 -11.95 21.79
N LEU A 82 14.74 -10.67 21.71
CA LEU A 82 15.67 -10.20 20.68
C LEU A 82 17.06 -10.80 20.91
N THR A 83 17.68 -11.30 19.84
CA THR A 83 19.06 -11.79 19.91
C THR A 83 20.04 -10.62 19.89
N THR A 84 21.26 -10.85 20.37
CA THR A 84 22.33 -9.84 20.32
C THR A 84 22.62 -9.41 18.88
N GLU A 85 22.67 -10.36 17.94
CA GLU A 85 22.86 -10.10 16.52
C GLU A 85 21.79 -9.17 15.95
N GLU A 86 20.51 -9.40 16.30
CA GLU A 86 19.42 -8.54 15.87
C GLU A 86 19.58 -7.13 16.44
N ILE A 87 19.87 -7.00 17.73
CA ILE A 87 20.04 -5.69 18.39
C ILE A 87 21.20 -4.92 17.74
N ASP A 88 22.34 -5.58 17.54
CA ASP A 88 23.55 -4.97 16.99
C ASP A 88 23.34 -4.54 15.54
N TYR A 89 22.72 -5.40 14.73
CA TYR A 89 22.43 -5.09 13.33
C TYR A 89 21.45 -3.93 13.20
N ILE A 90 20.36 -3.94 13.97
CA ILE A 90 19.35 -2.88 13.97
C ILE A 90 19.93 -1.54 14.44
N SER A 91 20.82 -1.57 15.43
CA SER A 91 21.43 -0.37 16.00
C SER A 91 22.57 0.22 15.15
N SER A 92 23.12 -0.57 14.23
CA SER A 92 24.29 -0.18 13.43
C SER A 92 23.95 0.15 11.97
N ASN A 93 22.73 -0.14 11.52
CA ASN A 93 22.30 0.07 10.13
C ASN A 93 21.18 1.11 10.03
N PRO A 94 20.92 1.65 8.81
CA PRO A 94 19.76 2.49 8.57
C PRO A 94 18.46 1.80 9.00
N PRO A 95 17.46 2.54 9.53
CA PRO A 95 16.23 1.95 10.08
C PRO A 95 15.53 0.97 9.14
N LEU A 96 15.41 1.30 7.85
CA LEU A 96 14.81 0.42 6.84
C LEU A 96 15.51 -0.94 6.76
N GLU A 97 16.83 -0.96 6.79
CA GLU A 97 17.65 -2.17 6.66
C GLU A 97 17.56 -3.01 7.93
N GLY A 98 17.69 -2.38 9.10
CA GLY A 98 17.58 -3.07 10.39
C GLY A 98 16.21 -3.71 10.60
N ILE A 99 15.14 -2.97 10.31
CA ILE A 99 13.76 -3.46 10.43
C ILE A 99 13.49 -4.58 9.44
N TYR A 100 13.95 -4.42 8.19
CA TYR A 100 13.83 -5.48 7.19
C TYR A 100 14.59 -6.75 7.59
N PHE A 101 15.81 -6.63 8.12
CA PHE A 101 16.60 -7.75 8.60
C PHE A 101 15.85 -8.56 9.66
N PHE A 102 15.29 -7.88 10.67
CA PHE A 102 14.48 -8.50 11.70
C PHE A 102 13.27 -9.24 11.13
N ILE A 103 12.49 -8.55 10.28
CA ILE A 103 11.28 -9.13 9.68
C ILE A 103 11.64 -10.33 8.79
N ASN A 104 12.69 -10.19 7.99
CA ASN A 104 13.14 -11.24 7.10
C ASN A 104 13.53 -12.48 7.88
N ASN A 105 14.42 -12.36 8.86
CA ASN A 105 14.96 -13.51 9.58
C ASN A 105 13.91 -14.26 10.41
N ARG A 106 12.96 -13.54 11.03
CA ARG A 106 11.96 -14.19 11.89
C ARG A 106 10.74 -14.71 11.13
N PHE A 107 10.29 -13.97 10.12
CA PHE A 107 8.97 -14.21 9.53
C PHE A 107 9.01 -14.71 8.09
N LEU A 108 10.11 -14.51 7.35
CA LEU A 108 10.13 -14.74 5.89
C LEU A 108 11.18 -15.76 5.44
N LYS A 109 12.40 -15.66 5.96
CA LYS A 109 13.56 -16.45 5.55
C LYS A 109 13.37 -17.91 5.95
N ASP A 110 13.87 -18.81 5.11
CA ASP A 110 13.92 -20.26 5.34
C ASP A 110 12.55 -20.92 5.60
N LYS A 111 11.45 -20.25 5.22
CA LYS A 111 10.09 -20.81 5.25
C LYS A 111 9.70 -21.28 3.85
N SER A 112 9.40 -22.56 3.74
CA SER A 112 8.77 -23.14 2.55
C SER A 112 7.39 -22.51 2.32
N ASP A 113 6.87 -22.59 1.09
CA ASP A 113 5.60 -21.94 0.72
C ASP A 113 4.40 -22.41 1.57
N ASN A 114 4.44 -23.64 2.10
CA ASN A 114 3.43 -24.19 2.99
C ASN A 114 3.59 -23.79 4.48
N GLU A 115 4.73 -23.20 4.85
CA GLU A 115 5.05 -22.77 6.22
C GLU A 115 5.08 -21.24 6.38
N LYS A 116 4.82 -20.48 5.30
CA LYS A 116 4.77 -19.01 5.36
C LYS A 116 3.72 -18.56 6.37
N ILE A 117 4.11 -17.67 7.28
CA ILE A 117 3.19 -17.04 8.25
C ILE A 117 2.72 -15.66 7.81
N LEU A 118 3.30 -15.12 6.74
CA LEU A 118 2.94 -13.84 6.14
C LEU A 118 2.93 -13.97 4.62
N VAL A 119 1.82 -13.61 3.99
CA VAL A 119 1.59 -13.81 2.56
C VAL A 119 1.00 -12.56 1.93
N CYS A 120 1.55 -12.14 0.79
CA CYS A 120 0.99 -11.08 -0.06
C CYS A 120 0.04 -11.70 -1.08
N CYS A 121 -1.23 -11.29 -1.08
CA CYS A 121 -2.25 -11.78 -2.02
C CYS A 121 -2.54 -10.83 -3.17
N ASP A 122 -2.30 -9.53 -2.95
CA ASP A 122 -2.53 -8.50 -3.97
C ASP A 122 -1.49 -7.41 -3.80
N VAL A 123 -0.50 -7.44 -4.70
CA VAL A 123 0.64 -6.51 -4.69
C VAL A 123 0.19 -5.07 -4.92
N ALA A 124 -0.76 -4.86 -5.83
CA ALA A 124 -1.22 -3.53 -6.21
C ALA A 124 -1.91 -2.82 -5.03
N ARG A 125 -2.71 -3.58 -4.26
CA ARG A 125 -3.41 -3.05 -3.09
C ARG A 125 -2.66 -3.22 -1.77
N ASN A 126 -1.48 -3.84 -1.80
CA ASN A 126 -0.72 -4.23 -0.60
C ASN A 126 -1.61 -5.03 0.38
N LYS A 127 -2.31 -6.03 -0.14
CA LYS A 127 -3.20 -6.90 0.64
C LYS A 127 -2.40 -8.09 1.16
N TYR A 128 -2.25 -8.19 2.48
CA TYR A 128 -1.52 -9.27 3.12
C TYR A 128 -2.43 -10.11 4.00
N TYR A 129 -2.03 -11.35 4.22
CA TYR A 129 -2.58 -12.19 5.28
C TYR A 129 -1.46 -12.64 6.20
N TYR A 130 -1.73 -12.62 7.50
CA TYR A 130 -0.83 -13.18 8.51
C TYR A 130 -1.51 -14.28 9.31
N PHE A 131 -0.74 -15.25 9.77
CA PHE A 131 -1.21 -16.28 10.68
C PHE A 131 -1.10 -15.79 12.12
N GLY A 132 -2.23 -15.64 12.81
CA GLY A 132 -2.34 -14.98 14.11
C GLY A 132 -2.37 -15.93 15.31
N LYS A 133 -2.42 -15.36 16.53
CA LYS A 133 -2.43 -16.08 17.82
C LYS A 133 -3.53 -17.14 17.98
N ASP A 134 -4.67 -16.93 17.33
CA ASP A 134 -5.78 -17.89 17.30
C ASP A 134 -5.59 -19.02 16.27
N ASN A 135 -4.40 -19.10 15.66
CA ASN A 135 -4.03 -20.02 14.60
C ASN A 135 -4.98 -19.91 13.40
N LYS A 136 -5.39 -18.69 13.07
CA LYS A 136 -6.18 -18.36 11.88
C LYS A 136 -5.49 -17.32 11.02
N TRP A 137 -5.91 -17.27 9.77
CA TRP A 137 -5.45 -16.29 8.79
C TRP A 137 -6.24 -14.99 8.93
N HIS A 138 -5.54 -13.88 9.11
CA HIS A 138 -6.11 -12.54 9.27
C HIS A 138 -5.68 -11.65 8.11
N LEU A 139 -6.62 -10.85 7.60
CA LEU A 139 -6.35 -9.86 6.57
C LEU A 139 -5.69 -8.62 7.20
N ASP A 140 -4.57 -8.19 6.64
CA ASP A 140 -3.91 -6.94 7.01
C ASP A 140 -3.60 -6.08 5.77
N MET A 141 -4.31 -4.97 5.68
CA MET A 141 -4.13 -4.03 4.57
C MET A 141 -2.91 -3.15 4.84
N LYS A 142 -1.92 -3.21 3.94
CA LYS A 142 -0.64 -2.49 4.03
C LYS A 142 0.18 -2.87 5.28
N LEU A 143 -0.05 -4.05 5.87
CA LEU A 143 0.63 -4.54 7.07
C LEU A 143 0.51 -3.59 8.29
N LYS A 144 -0.59 -2.86 8.43
CA LYS A 144 -0.74 -1.88 9.51
C LYS A 144 -0.67 -2.53 10.88
N TYR A 145 -1.38 -3.64 11.07
CA TYR A 145 -1.39 -4.34 12.34
C TYR A 145 -0.03 -5.00 12.60
N PHE A 146 0.47 -5.74 11.62
CA PHE A 146 1.77 -6.41 11.71
C PHE A 146 2.90 -5.42 12.03
N PHE A 147 2.98 -4.29 11.33
CA PHE A 147 4.01 -3.27 11.59
C PHE A 147 3.86 -2.60 12.95
N HIS A 148 2.63 -2.46 13.47
CA HIS A 148 2.45 -1.99 14.83
C HIS A 148 3.05 -2.97 15.85
N GLN A 149 2.81 -4.27 15.68
CA GLN A 149 3.37 -5.30 16.57
C GLN A 149 4.91 -5.36 16.50
N VAL A 150 5.48 -5.24 15.29
CA VAL A 150 6.93 -5.14 15.10
C VAL A 150 7.49 -3.87 15.74
N HIS A 151 6.79 -2.73 15.59
CA HIS A 151 7.18 -1.46 16.19
C HIS A 151 7.28 -1.58 17.70
N ASP A 152 6.25 -2.13 18.35
CA ASP A 152 6.21 -2.29 19.80
C ASP A 152 7.41 -3.13 20.28
N LYS A 153 7.72 -4.24 19.58
CA LYS A 153 8.88 -5.08 19.88
C LYS A 153 10.21 -4.33 19.76
N LEU A 154 10.43 -3.65 18.64
CA LEU A 154 11.71 -3.00 18.32
C LEU A 154 11.91 -1.67 19.06
N SER A 155 10.84 -1.02 19.49
CA SER A 155 10.91 0.22 20.27
C SER A 155 11.75 0.05 21.54
N SER A 156 11.71 -1.13 22.14
CA SER A 156 12.50 -1.52 23.32
C SER A 156 14.02 -1.37 23.15
N ILE A 157 14.52 -1.38 21.91
CA ILE A 157 15.94 -1.14 21.62
C ILE A 157 16.31 0.32 21.89
N TYR A 158 15.41 1.24 21.57
CA TYR A 158 15.67 2.69 21.57
C TYR A 158 15.08 3.44 22.78
N ILE A 159 14.30 2.80 23.65
CA ILE A 159 13.73 3.45 24.85
C ILE A 159 14.47 3.07 26.14
N LYS A 160 15.64 2.42 26.04
CA LYS A 160 16.44 2.06 27.21
C LYS A 160 16.97 3.32 27.91
N PRO A 161 16.95 3.39 29.24
CA PRO A 161 17.59 4.47 29.97
C PRO A 161 19.07 4.57 29.58
N ILE A 162 19.56 5.79 29.37
CA ILE A 162 21.00 6.05 29.23
C ILE A 162 21.45 6.74 30.52
N GLU A 163 22.37 6.10 31.23
CA GLU A 163 23.00 6.68 32.41
C GLU A 163 24.16 7.59 31.98
N PHE A 164 24.26 8.77 32.61
CA PHE A 164 25.38 9.67 32.40
C PHE A 164 26.47 9.35 33.41
N ASP A 165 27.52 8.66 32.97
CA ASP A 165 28.73 8.47 33.79
C ASP A 165 29.76 9.55 33.47
N THR A 166 30.06 10.37 34.48
CA THR A 166 31.07 11.44 34.44
C THR A 166 32.50 10.93 34.30
N ILE A 167 32.76 9.65 34.54
CA ILE A 167 34.09 9.01 34.47
C ILE A 167 34.33 8.41 33.07
N GLU A 168 33.29 7.85 32.44
CA GLU A 168 33.38 7.11 31.18
C GLU A 168 33.16 8.01 29.94
N TYR A 169 32.38 9.10 30.06
CA TYR A 169 31.98 9.93 28.92
C TYR A 169 32.34 11.41 29.05
N ASP A 170 33.06 11.93 28.04
CA ASP A 170 32.97 13.35 27.66
C ASP A 170 31.50 13.66 27.33
N LYS A 171 30.95 14.76 27.88
CA LYS A 171 29.60 15.29 27.59
C LYS A 171 29.21 15.20 26.11
N LYS A 172 30.15 15.42 25.19
CA LYS A 172 29.96 15.29 23.75
C LYS A 172 29.62 13.86 23.32
N ASN A 173 30.32 12.86 23.84
CA ASN A 173 30.07 11.46 23.51
C ASN A 173 28.72 10.98 24.05
N PHE A 174 28.34 11.41 25.26
CA PHE A 174 27.00 11.15 25.80
C PHE A 174 25.90 11.76 24.92
N LEU A 175 26.05 13.04 24.53
CA LEU A 175 25.08 13.69 23.64
C LEU A 175 24.97 12.99 22.26
N LEU A 176 26.08 12.46 21.73
CA LEU A 176 26.08 11.68 20.50
C LEU A 176 25.31 10.37 20.66
N GLN A 177 25.46 9.68 21.79
CA GLN A 177 24.70 8.45 22.08
C GLN A 177 23.20 8.71 22.22
N VAL A 178 22.81 9.72 22.99
CA VAL A 178 21.39 10.13 23.13
C VAL A 178 20.79 10.48 21.77
N LYS A 179 21.51 11.26 20.97
CA LYS A 179 21.06 11.62 19.62
C LYS A 179 20.87 10.38 18.73
N LYS A 180 21.82 9.44 18.75
CA LYS A 180 21.70 8.18 17.98
C LYS A 180 20.46 7.39 18.37
N GLN A 181 20.13 7.37 19.66
CA GLN A 181 18.94 6.68 20.17
C GLN A 181 17.64 7.34 19.70
N ILE A 182 17.55 8.68 19.77
CA ILE A 182 16.42 9.46 19.25
C ILE A 182 16.27 9.26 17.75
N ASP A 183 17.35 9.45 16.98
CA ASP A 183 17.35 9.29 15.52
C ASP A 183 16.91 7.87 15.12
N GLY A 184 17.31 6.85 15.89
CA GLY A 184 16.87 5.47 15.71
C GLY A 184 15.37 5.27 15.94
N TYR A 185 14.82 5.84 17.02
CA TYR A 185 13.39 5.77 17.33
C TYR A 185 12.54 6.51 16.29
N ASP A 186 12.96 7.69 15.84
CA ASP A 186 12.28 8.44 14.79
C ASP A 186 12.33 7.71 13.45
N GLY A 187 13.48 7.09 13.14
CA GLY A 187 13.66 6.21 12.00
C GLY A 187 12.72 5.00 12.01
N LEU A 188 12.50 4.41 13.20
CA LEU A 188 11.55 3.31 13.42
C LEU A 188 10.10 3.77 13.14
N ASN A 189 9.69 4.92 13.68
CA ASN A 189 8.37 5.50 13.45
C ASN A 189 8.13 5.78 11.96
N LYS A 190 9.09 6.40 11.29
CA LYS A 190 8.97 6.74 9.87
C LYS A 190 8.82 5.50 8.99
N THR A 191 9.60 4.46 9.29
CA THR A 191 9.62 3.20 8.53
C THR A 191 8.38 2.34 8.74
N LEU A 192 7.83 2.28 9.96
CA LEU A 192 6.72 1.36 10.29
C LEU A 192 5.34 2.04 10.35
N LYS A 193 5.25 3.32 10.70
CA LYS A 193 3.98 4.04 10.90
C LYS A 193 3.66 5.02 9.78
N ASP A 194 4.58 5.91 9.43
CA ASP A 194 4.25 7.06 8.57
C ASP A 194 4.15 6.70 7.08
N LYS A 195 5.21 6.08 6.54
CA LYS A 195 5.30 5.72 5.11
C LYS A 195 6.07 4.41 4.92
N PRO A 196 5.48 3.25 5.27
CA PRO A 196 6.15 1.96 5.13
C PRO A 196 6.31 1.48 3.67
N THR A 197 6.10 2.34 2.67
CA THR A 197 6.12 1.98 1.23
C THR A 197 7.42 1.32 0.81
N GLN A 198 8.56 1.81 1.30
CA GLN A 198 9.87 1.23 0.98
C GLN A 198 10.01 -0.18 1.58
N LEU A 199 9.62 -0.34 2.85
CA LEU A 199 9.66 -1.64 3.52
C LEU A 199 8.70 -2.64 2.87
N LEU A 200 7.47 -2.22 2.58
CA LEU A 200 6.48 -3.02 1.84
C LEU A 200 7.05 -3.47 0.50
N ASN A 201 7.69 -2.58 -0.25
CA ASN A 201 8.29 -2.92 -1.54
C ASN A 201 9.41 -3.96 -1.40
N LYS A 202 10.22 -3.85 -0.36
CA LYS A 202 11.29 -4.81 -0.08
C LYS A 202 10.77 -6.19 0.32
N MET A 203 9.65 -6.25 1.05
CA MET A 203 9.03 -7.50 1.48
C MET A 203 8.21 -8.21 0.38
N LYS A 204 7.76 -7.49 -0.65
CA LYS A 204 6.83 -8.02 -1.66
C LYS A 204 7.33 -9.28 -2.35
N THR A 205 8.59 -9.31 -2.77
CA THR A 205 9.15 -10.42 -3.55
C THR A 205 9.19 -11.73 -2.76
N VAL A 206 9.41 -11.65 -1.45
CA VAL A 206 9.55 -12.83 -0.57
C VAL A 206 8.19 -13.33 -0.06
N THR A 207 7.25 -12.41 0.14
CA THR A 207 5.90 -12.69 0.66
C THR A 207 4.91 -13.15 -0.41
N LEU A 208 5.25 -13.04 -1.69
CA LEU A 208 4.41 -13.53 -2.77
C LEU A 208 4.37 -15.06 -2.81
N ILE A 209 3.23 -15.59 -3.22
CA ILE A 209 3.07 -16.99 -3.60
C ILE A 209 2.94 -17.01 -5.11
N ASN A 210 3.94 -17.57 -5.78
CA ASN A 210 3.86 -17.83 -7.20
C ASN A 210 2.97 -19.08 -7.37
N LYS A 211 1.84 -18.90 -8.06
CA LYS A 211 1.02 -20.01 -8.56
C LYS A 211 1.42 -20.32 -9.98
#